data_AF-A0AAW1H374-F1
#
_entry.id   AF-A0AAW1H374-F1
#
_cell.length_a   1.000
_cell.length_b   1.000
_cell.length_c   1.000
_cell.angle_alpha   90.00
_cell.angle_beta   90.00
_cell.angle_gamma   90.00
#
_symmetry.space_group_name_H-M   'P 1'
#
loop_
_entity.id
_entity.type
_entity.pdbx_description
1 polymer ?
#
loop_
_entity_poly.entity_id
_entity_poly.type
_entity_poly.pdbx_seq_one_letter_code
_entity_poly.pdbx_strand_id
1 'polypeptide(L)'
;MPEPNNVSYNAVVSGLAQHGLYKESLSFFKKMQSLYSGLFLDEFTIVIGLSSCAVFGEVELLQQLHAVVVVLRLEFDAVCNALIDAYGKCGYRRYPDLSYKAFLTYHTL
;
A
#
# COMPACT_ATOMS: atom_id res chain seq x y z
N MET A 1 5.09 -5.30 28.92
CA MET A 1 5.58 -4.64 27.70
C MET A 1 4.47 -3.72 27.22
N PRO A 2 4.76 -2.48 26.76
CA PRO A 2 3.70 -1.62 26.25
C PRO A 2 3.10 -2.26 25.01
N GLU A 3 1.77 -2.25 24.92
CA GLU A 3 1.07 -2.70 23.73
C GLU A 3 1.54 -1.87 22.53
N PRO A 4 2.09 -2.49 21.49
CA PRO A 4 2.55 -1.76 20.32
C PRO A 4 1.34 -1.09 19.63
N ASN A 5 1.48 0.21 19.34
CA ASN A 5 0.43 1.05 18.74
C ASN A 5 0.79 1.41 17.28
N ASN A 6 -0.15 2.01 16.53
CA ASN A 6 0.02 2.34 15.10
C ASN A 6 1.33 3.09 14.83
N VAL A 7 1.69 4.03 15.71
CA VAL A 7 2.89 4.86 15.57
C VAL A 7 4.16 4.02 15.62
N SER A 8 4.26 3.07 16.56
CA SER A 8 5.41 2.17 16.69
C SER A 8 5.56 1.25 15.48
N TYR A 9 4.45 0.76 14.94
CA TYR A 9 4.46 -0.13 13.77
C TYR A 9 4.86 0.60 12.50
N ASN A 10 4.30 1.78 12.27
CA ASN A 10 4.66 2.64 11.16
C ASN A 10 6.14 3.00 11.17
N ALA A 11 6.69 3.31 12.34
CA ALA A 11 8.11 3.60 12.47
C ALA A 11 8.99 2.43 12.02
N VAL A 12 8.59 1.17 12.32
CA VAL A 12 9.33 -0.02 11.87
C VAL A 12 9.15 -0.26 10.37
N VAL A 13 7.92 -0.21 9.85
CA VAL A 13 7.63 -0.43 8.43
C VAL A 13 8.32 0.62 7.56
N SER A 14 8.29 1.89 7.97
CA SER A 14 9.01 2.97 7.27
C SER A 14 10.50 2.91 7.45
N GLY A 15 11.00 2.60 8.64
CA GLY A 15 12.42 2.42 8.87
C GLY A 15 13.00 1.37 7.93
N LEU A 16 12.32 0.24 7.78
CA LEU A 16 12.70 -0.82 6.84
C LEU A 16 12.64 -0.33 5.37
N ALA A 17 11.56 0.35 4.98
CA ALA A 17 11.41 0.87 3.62
C ALA A 17 12.46 1.94 3.25
N GLN A 18 12.78 2.84 4.17
CA GLN A 18 13.78 3.90 3.99
C GLN A 18 15.20 3.34 3.82
N HIS A 19 15.49 2.18 4.42
CA HIS A 19 16.77 1.48 4.26
C HIS A 19 16.77 0.48 3.08
N GLY A 20 15.75 0.50 2.23
CA GLY A 20 15.64 -0.39 1.06
C GLY A 20 15.28 -1.85 1.41
N LEU A 21 14.97 -2.14 2.67
CA LEU A 21 14.60 -3.46 3.20
C LEU A 21 13.10 -3.72 2.98
N TYR A 22 12.66 -3.58 1.74
CA TYR A 22 11.24 -3.61 1.40
C TYR A 22 10.63 -5.00 1.59
N LYS A 23 11.40 -6.09 1.40
CA LYS A 23 10.92 -7.45 1.65
C LYS A 23 10.64 -7.68 3.14
N GLU A 24 11.54 -7.26 4.01
CA GLU A 24 11.31 -7.30 5.45
C GLU A 24 10.14 -6.40 5.86
N SER A 25 10.06 -5.19 5.29
CA SER A 25 8.95 -4.25 5.52
C SER A 25 7.60 -4.91 5.20
N LEU A 26 7.50 -5.54 4.04
CA LEU A 26 6.27 -6.17 3.56
C LEU A 26 5.92 -7.46 4.31
N SER A 27 6.93 -8.24 4.71
CA SER A 27 6.76 -9.42 5.57
C SER A 27 6.26 -9.02 6.96
N PHE A 28 6.84 -7.97 7.54
CA PHE A 28 6.44 -7.44 8.84
C PHE A 28 5.00 -6.90 8.79
N PHE A 29 4.66 -6.17 7.73
CA PHE A 29 3.30 -5.69 7.48
C PHE A 29 2.27 -6.84 7.39
N LYS A 30 2.55 -7.89 6.62
CA LYS A 30 1.68 -9.08 6.51
C LYS A 30 1.49 -9.79 7.84
N LYS A 31 2.58 -9.94 8.61
CA LYS A 31 2.53 -10.52 9.96
C LYS A 31 1.65 -9.70 10.89
N MET A 32 1.70 -8.38 10.75
CA MET A 32 0.91 -7.47 11.56
C MET A 32 -0.59 -7.53 11.21
N GLN A 33 -0.95 -7.58 9.93
CA GLN A 33 -2.35 -7.79 9.51
C GLN A 33 -2.93 -9.09 10.07
N SER A 34 -2.14 -10.17 10.08
CA SER A 34 -2.55 -11.49 10.59
C SER A 34 -2.80 -11.49 12.10
N LEU A 35 -1.98 -10.76 12.88
CA LEU A 35 -2.08 -10.73 14.34
C LEU A 35 -3.23 -9.85 14.87
N TYR A 36 -3.62 -8.80 14.12
CA TYR A 36 -4.57 -7.80 14.60
C TYR A 36 -5.83 -7.68 13.73
N SER A 37 -6.20 -8.73 13.00
CA SER A 37 -7.43 -8.78 12.18
C SER A 37 -7.58 -7.63 11.19
N GLY A 38 -6.48 -7.01 10.74
CA GLY A 38 -6.51 -5.85 9.84
C GLY A 38 -6.85 -4.49 10.48
N LEU A 39 -6.99 -4.40 11.81
CA LEU A 39 -7.40 -3.18 12.55
C LEU A 39 -6.36 -2.02 12.55
N PHE A 40 -5.18 -2.21 11.97
CA PHE A 40 -4.06 -1.25 12.00
C PHE A 40 -3.65 -0.72 10.61
N LEU A 41 -4.51 -0.86 9.60
CA LEU A 41 -4.28 -0.23 8.30
C LEU A 41 -4.52 1.28 8.41
N ASP A 42 -3.45 2.04 8.57
CA ASP A 42 -3.49 3.49 8.45
C ASP A 42 -3.03 3.98 7.06
N GLU A 43 -3.28 5.25 6.78
CA GLU A 43 -2.90 5.92 5.52
C GLU A 43 -1.46 5.61 5.12
N PHE A 44 -0.55 5.72 6.08
CA PHE A 44 0.88 5.57 5.88
C PHE A 44 1.27 4.16 5.47
N THR A 45 0.69 3.17 6.14
CA THR A 45 0.91 1.77 5.86
C THR A 45 0.47 1.41 4.44
N ILE A 46 -0.66 1.97 3.99
CA ILE A 46 -1.15 1.77 2.62
C ILE A 46 -0.19 2.42 1.61
N VAL A 47 0.26 3.65 1.85
CA VAL A 47 1.22 4.35 0.98
C VAL A 47 2.52 3.55 0.80
N ILE A 48 3.05 2.97 1.89
CA ILE A 48 4.29 2.15 1.82
C ILE A 48 4.04 0.84 1.05
N GLY A 49 2.90 0.20 1.28
CA GLY A 49 2.51 -1.00 0.54
C GLY A 49 2.43 -0.74 -0.96
N LEU A 50 1.76 0.35 -1.36
CA LEU A 50 1.62 0.78 -2.75
C LEU A 50 2.98 1.11 -3.38
N SER A 51 3.82 1.86 -2.67
CA SER A 51 5.18 2.21 -3.12
C SER A 51 6.04 0.97 -3.32
N SER A 52 5.93 -0.02 -2.43
CA SER A 52 6.63 -1.29 -2.58
C SER A 52 6.12 -2.06 -3.81
N CYS A 53 4.80 -2.09 -4.04
CA CYS A 53 4.25 -2.69 -5.25
C CYS A 53 4.81 -2.03 -6.52
N ALA A 54 4.93 -0.71 -6.52
CA ALA A 54 5.51 0.08 -7.61
C ALA A 54 6.97 -0.32 -7.93
N VAL A 55 7.78 -0.56 -6.89
CA VAL A 55 9.20 -0.94 -7.02
C VAL A 55 9.36 -2.37 -7.53
N PHE A 56 8.58 -3.32 -6.98
CA PHE A 56 8.72 -4.74 -7.32
C PHE A 56 7.87 -5.18 -8.52
N GLY A 57 6.92 -4.36 -8.96
CA GLY A 57 5.98 -4.71 -10.03
C GLY A 57 4.90 -5.71 -9.60
N GLU A 58 4.55 -5.72 -8.31
CA GLU A 58 3.59 -6.66 -7.71
C GLU A 58 2.14 -6.20 -7.95
N VAL A 59 1.62 -6.46 -9.16
CA VAL A 59 0.29 -5.99 -9.60
C VAL A 59 -0.86 -6.60 -8.79
N GLU A 60 -0.76 -7.88 -8.41
CA GLU A 60 -1.82 -8.54 -7.63
C GLU A 60 -1.96 -7.92 -6.24
N LEU A 61 -0.83 -7.63 -5.58
CA LEU A 61 -0.83 -6.96 -4.29
C LEU A 61 -1.32 -5.50 -4.39
N LEU A 62 -0.94 -4.79 -5.46
CA LEU A 62 -1.45 -3.46 -5.75
C LEU A 62 -2.98 -3.45 -5.88
N GLN A 63 -3.57 -4.43 -6.58
CA GLN A 63 -5.01 -4.57 -6.71
C GLN A 63 -5.69 -4.91 -5.37
N GLN A 64 -5.08 -5.76 -4.55
CA GLN A 64 -5.59 -6.04 -3.20
C GLN A 64 -5.60 -4.79 -2.31
N LEU A 65 -4.50 -4.02 -2.31
CA LEU A 65 -4.41 -2.76 -1.57
C LEU A 65 -5.43 -1.73 -2.08
N HIS A 66 -5.61 -1.61 -3.39
CA HIS A 66 -6.62 -0.75 -3.98
C HIS A 66 -8.05 -1.16 -3.54
N ALA A 67 -8.36 -2.46 -3.56
CA ALA A 67 -9.66 -2.94 -3.07
C ALA A 67 -9.90 -2.59 -1.60
N VAL A 68 -8.87 -2.72 -0.75
CA VAL A 68 -8.94 -2.30 0.66
C VAL A 68 -9.25 -0.80 0.79
N VAL A 69 -8.56 0.04 0.01
CA VAL A 69 -8.77 1.50 0.01
C VAL A 69 -10.21 1.86 -0.39
N VAL A 70 -10.76 1.20 -1.41
CA VAL A 70 -12.14 1.43 -1.87
C VAL A 70 -13.16 0.94 -0.85
N VAL A 71 -13.00 -0.27 -0.32
CA VAL A 71 -13.96 -0.86 0.64
C VAL A 71 -13.99 -0.07 1.94
N LEU A 72 -12.83 0.41 2.41
CA LEU A 72 -12.72 1.18 3.65
C LEU A 72 -12.96 2.69 3.45
N ARG A 73 -13.21 3.14 2.21
CA ARG A 73 -13.38 4.56 1.83
C ARG A 73 -12.27 5.47 2.38
N LEU A 74 -11.02 5.05 2.17
CA LEU A 74 -9.86 5.78 2.64
C LEU A 74 -9.51 6.89 1.64
N GLU A 75 -10.15 8.05 1.84
CA GLU A 75 -10.03 9.24 0.99
C GLU A 75 -8.84 10.12 1.40
N PHE A 76 -7.64 9.54 1.40
CA PHE A 76 -6.42 10.28 1.70
C PHE A 76 -5.68 10.66 0.42
N ASP A 77 -5.33 11.94 0.27
CA ASP A 77 -4.59 12.44 -0.89
C ASP A 77 -3.26 11.70 -1.09
N ALA A 78 -2.57 11.34 -0.01
CA ALA A 78 -1.31 10.59 -0.11
C ALA A 78 -1.51 9.18 -0.67
N VAL A 79 -2.60 8.50 -0.27
CA VAL A 79 -2.97 7.17 -0.79
C VAL A 79 -3.34 7.26 -2.26
N CYS A 80 -4.08 8.30 -2.65
CA CYS A 80 -4.44 8.54 -4.06
C CYS A 80 -3.19 8.74 -4.92
N ASN A 81 -2.27 9.59 -4.47
CA ASN A 81 -1.01 9.84 -5.17
C ASN A 81 -0.15 8.57 -5.26
N ALA A 82 -0.08 7.78 -4.19
CA ALA A 82 0.64 6.52 -4.16
C ALA A 82 0.01 5.45 -5.09
N LEU A 83 -1.31 5.40 -5.20
CA LEU A 83 -2.00 4.52 -6.15
C LEU A 83 -1.67 4.90 -7.60
N ILE A 84 -1.74 6.18 -7.94
CA ILE A 84 -1.42 6.67 -9.29
C ILE A 84 0.03 6.32 -9.65
N ASP A 85 0.97 6.60 -8.74
CA ASP A 85 2.40 6.28 -8.93
C ASP A 85 2.62 4.77 -9.09
N ALA A 86 2.00 3.96 -8.22
CA ALA A 86 2.16 2.51 -8.24
C ALA A 86 1.57 1.88 -9.51
N TYR A 87 0.37 2.30 -9.94
CA TYR A 87 -0.23 1.83 -11.19
C TYR A 87 0.56 2.29 -12.41
N GLY A 88 1.12 3.51 -12.40
CA GLY A 88 1.99 4.00 -13.48
C GLY A 88 3.25 3.16 -13.64
N LYS A 89 3.94 2.86 -12.52
CA LYS A 89 5.18 2.08 -12.50
C LYS A 89 4.95 0.58 -12.76
N CYS A 90 3.87 0.01 -12.22
CA CYS A 90 3.49 -1.39 -12.46
C CYS A 90 2.93 -1.63 -13.87
N GLY A 91 2.13 -0.69 -14.40
CA GLY A 91 1.48 -0.79 -15.71
C GLY A 91 2.47 -0.86 -16.88
N TYR A 92 3.63 -0.21 -16.73
CA TYR A 92 4.66 -0.17 -17.78
C TYR A 92 5.26 -1.53 -18.15
N ARG A 93 5.18 -2.54 -17.27
CA ARG A 93 5.73 -3.87 -17.56
C ARG A 93 4.74 -4.87 -18.15
N ARG A 94 3.42 -4.68 -18.01
CA ARG A 94 2.44 -5.73 -18.33
C ARG A 94 1.15 -5.24 -19.01
N TYR A 95 0.68 -4.02 -18.72
CA TYR A 95 -0.55 -3.45 -19.29
C TYR A 95 -0.48 -1.90 -19.28
N PRO A 96 -0.18 -1.25 -20.41
CA PRO A 96 0.02 0.20 -20.47
C PRO A 96 -1.22 1.05 -20.10
N ASP A 97 -2.42 0.45 -20.10
CA ASP A 97 -3.70 1.15 -19.90
C ASP A 97 -4.20 1.06 -18.43
N LEU A 98 -3.44 0.41 -17.54
CA LEU A 98 -3.88 0.12 -16.17
C LEU A 98 -3.97 1.37 -15.29
N SER A 99 -3.10 2.34 -15.51
CA SER A 99 -3.12 3.65 -14.84
C SER A 99 -4.39 4.44 -15.17
N TYR A 100 -4.83 4.42 -16.43
CA TYR A 100 -6.07 5.05 -16.86
C TYR A 100 -7.31 4.36 -16.24
N LYS A 101 -7.31 3.03 -16.15
CA LYS A 101 -8.39 2.30 -15.45
C LYS A 101 -8.43 2.61 -13.95
N ALA A 102 -7.28 2.70 -13.27
CA ALA A 102 -7.25 3.07 -11.86
C ALA A 102 -7.80 4.48 -11.61
N PHE A 103 -7.49 5.43 -12.51
CA PHE A 103 -8.02 6.79 -12.47
C PHE A 103 -9.55 6.83 -12.67
N LEU A 104 -10.08 6.03 -13.60
CA LEU A 104 -11.54 5.94 -13.82
C LEU A 104 -12.27 5.30 -12.64
N THR A 105 -11.76 4.22 -12.05
CA THR A 105 -12.40 3.58 -10.89
C THR A 105 -12.53 4.52 -9.69
N TYR A 106 -11.60 5.47 -9.54
CA TYR A 106 -11.62 6.46 -8.47
C TYR A 106 -12.65 7.59 -8.69
N HIS A 107 -12.94 7.94 -9.95
CA HIS A 107 -13.84 9.05 -10.28
C HIS A 107 -15.28 8.63 -10.53
N THR A 108 -15.60 7.33 -10.41
CA THR A 108 -16.95 6.79 -10.61
C THR A 108 -17.65 6.38 -9.30
N LEU A 109 -17.14 6.80 -8.15
CA LEU A 109 -17.75 6.60 -6.83
C LEU A 109 -18.20 7.93 -6.20
#